data_AF-A0A2G9HVI3-F1
#
_entry.id   AF-A0A2G9HVI3-F1
#
_cell.length_a   1.000
_cell.length_b   1.000
_cell.length_c   1.000
_cell.angle_alpha   90.00
_cell.angle_beta   90.00
_cell.angle_gamma   90.00
#
_symmetry.space_group_name_H-M   'P 1'
#
loop_
_entity.id
_entity.type
_entity.pdbx_description
1 polymer ?
#
loop_
_entity_poly.entity_id
_entity_poly.type
_entity_poly.pdbx_seq_one_letter_code
_entity_poly.pdbx_strand_id
1 'polypeptide(L)' 'MDGIFKDLKDFYYLGVILSSTVIIFQPHITTKIKELSEKLETLKELQSLLGLLNYGRQFVKNLSKWEKLFLEKLKNAQKN' A
#
# COMPACT_ATOMS: atom_id res chain seq x y z
N MET A 1 -22.13 -16.94 12.50
CA MET A 1 -21.91 -15.85 11.50
C MET A 1 -21.63 -16.44 10.10
N ASP A 2 -22.08 -17.68 9.85
CA ASP A 2 -21.48 -18.55 8.82
C ASP A 2 -22.28 -18.66 7.51
N GLY A 3 -23.23 -17.73 7.28
CA GLY A 3 -24.16 -17.82 6.15
C GLY A 3 -24.07 -16.70 5.11
N ILE A 4 -23.50 -15.53 5.44
CA ILE A 4 -23.67 -14.32 4.62
C ILE A 4 -22.63 -14.24 3.48
N PHE A 5 -21.44 -14.82 3.67
CA PHE A 5 -20.33 -14.70 2.71
C PHE A 5 -20.09 -15.94 1.85
N LYS A 6 -20.91 -16.98 2.00
CA LYS A 6 -20.69 -18.27 1.34
C LYS A 6 -20.88 -18.21 -0.18
N ASP A 7 -21.66 -17.24 -0.66
CA ASP A 7 -22.01 -17.05 -2.07
C ASP A 7 -21.32 -15.84 -2.74
N LEU A 8 -20.54 -15.06 -1.99
CA LEU A 8 -19.77 -13.95 -2.55
C LEU A 8 -18.44 -14.48 -3.09
N LYS A 9 -18.38 -14.63 -4.42
CA LYS A 9 -17.19 -15.13 -5.13
C LYS A 9 -15.96 -14.26 -4.86
N ASP A 10 -16.15 -12.94 -4.89
CA ASP A 10 -15.18 -11.91 -4.49
C ASP A 10 -15.94 -10.74 -3.81
N PHE A 11 -15.39 -10.19 -2.72
CA PHE A 11 -15.93 -9.01 -2.03
C PHE A 11 -14.91 -7.88 -1.97
N TYR A 12 -15.34 -6.66 -2.33
CA TYR A 12 -14.51 -5.47 -2.35
C TYR A 12 -14.68 -4.71 -1.04
N TYR A 13 -13.63 -4.63 -0.25
CA TYR A 13 -13.68 -3.98 1.05
C TYR A 13 -12.38 -3.25 1.35
N LEU A 14 -12.49 -1.97 1.74
CA LEU A 14 -11.35 -1.13 2.13
C LEU A 14 -10.15 -1.34 1.20
N GLY A 15 -10.29 -1.10 -0.11
CA GLY A 15 -9.18 -1.16 -1.07
C GLY A 15 -8.58 -2.55 -1.30
N VAL A 16 -9.22 -3.60 -0.80
CA VAL A 16 -8.81 -4.99 -0.91
C VAL A 16 -9.92 -5.80 -1.57
N ILE A 17 -9.54 -6.83 -2.32
CA ILE A 17 -10.42 -7.85 -2.87
C ILE A 17 -10.23 -9.09 -1.99
N LEU A 18 -11.29 -9.46 -1.27
CA LEU A 18 -11.37 -10.68 -0.49
C LEU A 18 -11.98 -11.75 -1.37
N SER A 19 -11.16 -12.72 -1.77
CA SER A 19 -11.61 -13.93 -2.45
C SER A 19 -11.60 -15.10 -1.47
N SER A 20 -12.27 -16.18 -1.83
CA SER A 20 -12.36 -17.41 -1.01
C SER A 20 -11.01 -17.98 -0.54
N THR A 21 -9.93 -17.72 -1.29
CA THR A 21 -8.60 -18.29 -1.03
C THR A 21 -7.48 -17.26 -0.95
N VAL A 22 -7.74 -16.00 -1.32
CA VAL A 22 -6.71 -14.98 -1.43
C VAL A 22 -7.22 -13.60 -1.00
N ILE A 23 -6.30 -12.78 -0.52
CA ILE A 23 -6.51 -11.36 -0.28
C ILE A 23 -5.65 -10.62 -1.32
N ILE A 24 -6.27 -9.81 -2.18
CA ILE A 24 -5.57 -9.09 -3.26
C ILE A 24 -5.74 -7.58 -3.04
N PHE A 25 -4.66 -6.83 -3.24
CA PHE A 25 -4.74 -5.39 -3.24
C PHE A 25 -5.45 -4.87 -4.50
N GLN A 26 -6.39 -3.93 -4.36
CA GLN A 26 -7.14 -3.48 -5.53
C GLN A 26 -6.21 -2.83 -6.57
N PRO A 27 -6.38 -3.12 -7.88
CA PRO A 27 -5.46 -2.68 -8.92
C PRO A 27 -5.21 -1.18 -8.94
N HIS A 28 -6.25 -0.37 -8.69
CA HIS A 28 -6.14 1.08 -8.69
C HIS A 28 -5.14 1.62 -7.64
N ILE A 29 -4.89 0.88 -6.56
CA ILE A 29 -3.93 1.26 -5.52
C ILE A 29 -2.51 0.90 -5.96
N THR A 30 -2.33 -0.28 -6.57
CA THR A 30 -1.04 -0.65 -7.18
C THR A 30 -0.63 0.32 -8.29
N THR A 31 -1.60 0.79 -9.10
CA THR A 31 -1.38 1.83 -10.11
C THR A 31 -0.91 3.13 -9.48
N LYS A 32 -1.60 3.62 -8.42
CA LYS A 32 -1.18 4.83 -7.68
C LYS A 32 0.23 4.72 -7.12
N ILE A 33 0.61 3.56 -6.55
CA ILE A 33 1.97 3.34 -6.04
C ILE A 33 3.00 3.47 -7.18
N LYS A 34 2.73 2.85 -8.32
CA LYS A 34 3.61 2.90 -9.49
C LYS A 34 3.77 4.33 -10.00
N GLU A 35 2.67 5.03 -10.25
CA GLU A 35 2.68 6.41 -10.75
C GLU A 35 3.38 7.37 -9.80
N LEU A 36 3.18 7.20 -8.49
CA LEU A 36 3.82 8.05 -7.49
C LEU A 36 5.32 7.78 -7.39
N SER A 37 5.75 6.53 -7.57
CA SER A 37 7.18 6.17 -7.56
C SER A 37 7.96 6.80 -8.72
N GLU A 38 7.30 7.05 -9.85
CA GLU A 38 7.88 7.71 -11.03
C GLU A 38 8.03 9.23 -10.85
N LYS A 39 7.33 9.81 -9.87
CA LYS A 39 7.23 11.27 -9.64
C LYS A 39 7.71 11.71 -8.26
N LEU A 40 8.60 10.95 -7.61
CA LEU A 40 9.12 11.26 -6.27
C LEU A 40 10.07 12.48 -6.30
N GLU A 41 9.54 13.68 -6.42
CA GLU A 41 10.33 14.93 -6.46
C GLU A 41 10.21 15.73 -5.18
N THR A 42 9.08 15.64 -4.49
CA THR A 42 8.78 16.44 -3.30
C THR A 42 8.68 15.62 -2.02
N LEU A 43 8.87 16.28 -0.88
CA LEU A 43 8.66 15.70 0.44
C LEU A 43 7.24 15.15 0.62
N LYS A 44 6.25 15.87 0.07
CA LYS A 44 4.83 15.50 0.16
C LYS A 44 4.53 14.21 -0.61
N GLU A 45 5.15 14.02 -1.77
CA GLU A 45 5.03 12.78 -2.54
C GLU A 45 5.70 11.60 -1.84
N LEU A 46 6.87 11.82 -1.23
CA LEU A 46 7.54 10.80 -0.42
C LEU A 46 6.69 10.36 0.77
N GLN A 47 6.07 11.31 1.49
CA GLN A 47 5.14 11.00 2.59
C GLN A 47 3.92 10.23 2.10
N SER A 48 3.35 10.64 0.96
CA SER A 48 2.19 9.97 0.36
C SER A 48 2.53 8.52 -0.04
N LEU A 49 3.72 8.29 -0.58
CA LEU A 49 4.20 6.95 -0.95
C LEU A 49 4.36 6.07 0.28
N LEU A 50 4.98 6.59 1.34
CA LEU A 50 5.12 5.88 2.61
C LEU A 50 3.75 5.51 3.21
N GLY A 51 2.76 6.41 3.11
CA GLY A 51 1.38 6.12 3.52
C GLY A 51 0.75 4.95 2.74
N LEU A 52 0.90 4.95 1.41
CA LEU A 52 0.38 3.87 0.55
C LEU A 52 1.09 2.54 0.81
N LEU A 53 2.42 2.56 0.97
CA LEU A 53 3.21 1.37 1.30
C LEU A 53 2.81 0.80 2.66
N ASN A 54 2.58 1.66 3.66
CA ASN A 54 2.14 1.22 4.97
C ASN A 54 0.75 0.58 4.93
N TYR A 55 -0.17 1.15 4.15
CA TYR A 55 -1.49 0.57 3.94
C TYR A 55 -1.43 -0.81 3.25
N GLY A 56 -0.50 -0.99 2.30
CA GLY A 56 -0.22 -2.26 1.63
C GLY A 56 0.74 -3.21 2.38
N ARG A 57 1.15 -2.90 3.62
CA ARG A 57 2.27 -3.58 4.31
C ARG A 57 2.08 -5.10 4.41
N GLN A 58 0.86 -5.55 4.63
CA GLN A 58 0.53 -6.99 4.75
C GLN A 58 0.77 -7.77 3.44
N PHE A 59 0.83 -7.10 2.29
CA PHE A 59 1.03 -7.71 0.98
C PHE A 59 2.50 -7.77 0.55
N VAL A 60 3.38 -7.00 1.20
CA VAL A 60 4.79 -6.87 0.79
C VAL A 60 5.72 -7.45 1.85
N LYS A 61 6.25 -8.64 1.57
CA LYS A 61 7.22 -9.30 2.47
C LYS A 61 8.46 -8.43 2.62
N ASN A 62 8.91 -8.25 3.86
CA ASN A 62 10.11 -7.47 4.22
C ASN A 62 10.07 -5.98 3.83
N LEU A 63 8.88 -5.37 3.70
CA LEU A 63 8.74 -3.95 3.37
C LEU A 63 9.58 -3.03 4.28
N SER A 64 9.66 -3.34 5.57
CA SER A 64 10.39 -2.54 6.57
C SER A 64 11.87 -2.29 6.22
N LYS A 65 12.53 -3.22 5.49
CA LYS A 65 13.91 -3.02 5.03
C LYS A 65 14.01 -1.91 4.00
N TRP A 66 13.08 -1.87 3.06
CA TRP A 66 13.02 -0.88 1.98
C TRP A 66 12.51 0.46 2.50
N GLU A 67 11.48 0.44 3.34
CA GLU A 67 10.87 1.62 3.96
C GLU A 67 11.89 2.44 4.77
N LYS A 68 12.84 1.78 5.44
CA LYS A 68 13.90 2.44 6.22
C LYS A 68 14.68 3.47 5.39
N LEU A 69 15.05 3.13 4.15
CA LEU A 69 15.80 4.03 3.27
C LEU A 69 14.98 5.29 2.92
N PHE A 70 13.68 5.14 2.70
CA PHE A 70 12.78 6.25 2.41
C PHE A 70 12.54 7.12 3.65
N LEU A 71 12.41 6.52 4.83
CA LEU A 71 12.26 7.23 6.10
C LEU A 71 13.52 8.03 6.48
N GLU A 72 14.72 7.51 6.19
CA GLU A 72 15.97 8.24 6.39
C GLU A 72 16.06 9.47 5.48
N LYS A 73 15.71 9.32 4.19
CA LYS A 73 15.60 10.46 3.26
C LYS A 73 14.60 11.50 3.74
N LEU A 74 13.43 11.07 4.22
CA LEU A 74 12.39 11.96 4.76
C LEU A 74 12.92 12.79 5.95
N LYS A 75 13.55 12.12 6.93
CA LYS A 75 14.11 12.77 8.12
C LYS A 75 15.18 13.81 7.78
N ASN A 76 16.01 13.54 6.77
CA ASN A 76 17.04 14.48 6.34
C ASN A 76 16.45 15.70 5.63
N ALA A 77 15.42 15.50 4.80
CA ALA A 77 14.74 16.58 4.10
C ALA A 77 13.91 17.50 5.03
N GLN A 78 13.53 17.03 6.22
CA GLN A 78 12.83 17.83 7.24
C GLN A 78 13.76 18.61 8.18
N LYS A 79 15.06 18.33 8.16
CA LYS A 79 16.08 18.99 8.99
C LYS A 79 16.71 20.22 8.34
N ASN A 80 16.48 20.39 7.02
CA ASN A 80 16.89 21.54 6.23
C ASN A 80 15.72 22.52 6.12
#